data_AF-A0A9D9Q9S8-F1
#
_entry.id   AF-A0A9D9Q9S8-F1
#
_cell.length_a   1.000
_cell.length_b   1.000
_cell.length_c   1.000
_cell.angle_alpha   90.00
_cell.angle_beta   90.00
_cell.angle_gamma   90.00
#
_symmetry.space_group_name_H-M   'P 1'
#
loop_
_entity.id
_entity.type
_entity.pdbx_description
1 polymer ?
#
loop_
_entity_poly.entity_id
_entity_poly.type
_entity_poly.pdbx_seq_one_letter_code
_entity_poly.pdbx_strand_id
1 'polypeptide(L)'
;MDKLSPQQRHANMAAIHSKGTKPEMIVRSGLWRRGFRYRLNSPRLPGHPDLVLKKYRACIFVNGCFWHGHEVSFEALDDAVSTEESTALEEIVNSACCKIPHTNRAFWVDKIRRNQMRDIEQQHQLARLGWHCITVWECSLKPSVRERTLSSLAYTLNKIWLDDHAVKVSYPSEVEDGDMLLAAEEQAAYGALRDMKKESDNMKKEAREMKKAYESESKE
;
A
#
# COMPACT_ATOMS: atom_id res chain seq x y z
N MET A 1 33.13 -20.69 -2.46
CA MET A 1 33.95 -19.87 -1.55
C MET A 1 33.25 -18.55 -1.30
N ASP A 2 33.29 -18.02 -0.07
CA ASP A 2 32.80 -16.66 0.21
C ASP A 2 33.79 -15.64 -0.39
N LYS A 3 33.25 -14.57 -0.98
CA LYS A 3 34.03 -13.48 -1.59
C LYS A 3 34.58 -12.50 -0.54
N LEU A 4 34.00 -12.47 0.66
CA LEU A 4 34.36 -11.52 1.71
C LEU A 4 35.21 -12.17 2.81
N SER A 5 36.15 -11.40 3.37
CA SER A 5 36.89 -11.83 4.55
C SER A 5 35.97 -11.86 5.79
N PRO A 6 36.29 -12.67 6.83
CA PRO A 6 35.50 -12.71 8.05
C PRO A 6 35.31 -11.34 8.72
N GLN A 7 36.34 -10.49 8.70
CA GLN A 7 36.32 -9.14 9.26
C GLN A 7 35.39 -8.22 8.47
N GLN A 8 35.44 -8.29 7.13
CA GLN A 8 34.54 -7.53 6.25
C GLN A 8 33.08 -7.98 6.44
N ARG A 9 32.83 -9.30 6.58
CA ARG A 9 31.50 -9.83 6.86
C ARG A 9 30.98 -9.33 8.20
N HIS A 10 31.82 -9.34 9.23
CA HIS A 10 31.46 -8.82 10.56
C HIS A 10 31.10 -7.33 10.51
N ALA A 11 31.92 -6.50 9.86
CA ALA A 11 31.64 -5.07 9.68
C ALA A 11 30.33 -4.83 8.92
N ASN A 12 30.08 -5.58 7.84
CA ASN A 12 28.82 -5.50 7.10
C ASN A 12 27.61 -5.87 7.96
N MET A 13 27.72 -6.95 8.76
CA MET A 13 26.66 -7.38 9.66
C MET A 13 26.39 -6.35 10.77
N ALA A 14 27.42 -5.67 11.26
CA ALA A 14 27.28 -4.62 12.27
C ALA A 14 26.61 -3.34 11.73
N ALA A 15 26.75 -3.06 10.43
CA ALA A 15 26.14 -1.90 9.78
C ALA A 15 24.64 -2.09 9.43
N ILE A 16 24.09 -3.29 9.63
CA ILE A 16 22.69 -3.59 9.32
C ILE A 16 21.79 -3.08 10.44
N HIS A 17 20.98 -2.07 10.12
CA HIS A 17 20.01 -1.50 11.04
C HIS A 17 18.64 -2.17 10.91
N SER A 18 17.91 -2.23 12.01
CA SER A 18 16.57 -2.84 12.08
C SER A 18 15.43 -1.90 11.69
N LYS A 19 15.71 -0.63 11.41
CA LYS A 19 14.72 0.42 11.10
C LYS A 19 15.36 1.56 10.33
N GLY A 20 14.54 2.34 9.62
CA GLY A 20 15.01 3.48 8.83
C GLY A 20 15.85 3.04 7.63
N THR A 21 15.61 1.83 7.14
CA THR A 21 16.32 1.29 5.98
C THR A 21 16.02 2.08 4.72
N LYS A 22 16.88 1.99 3.71
CA LYS A 22 16.66 2.69 2.42
C LYS A 22 15.31 2.30 1.77
N PRO A 23 14.90 1.03 1.73
CA PRO A 23 13.57 0.63 1.24
C PRO A 23 12.42 1.32 1.99
N GLU A 24 12.47 1.36 3.33
CA GLU A 24 11.45 2.05 4.14
C GLU A 24 11.36 3.53 3.74
N MET A 25 12.50 4.21 3.59
CA MET A 25 12.52 5.63 3.21
C MET A 25 11.93 5.88 1.82
N ILE A 26 12.12 4.96 0.88
CA ILE A 26 11.51 5.03 -0.46
C ILE A 26 9.98 4.93 -0.35
N VAL A 27 9.46 3.95 0.38
CA VAL A 27 8.00 3.78 0.56
C VAL A 27 7.41 4.98 1.28
N ARG A 28 8.04 5.43 2.37
CA ARG A 28 7.64 6.62 3.14
C ARG A 28 7.54 7.86 2.27
N SER A 29 8.62 8.20 1.56
CA SER A 29 8.63 9.37 0.68
C SER A 29 7.63 9.24 -0.47
N GLY A 30 7.52 8.05 -1.07
CA GLY A 30 6.60 7.75 -2.16
C GLY A 30 5.13 7.91 -1.79
N LEU A 31 4.72 7.41 -0.63
CA LEU A 31 3.37 7.55 -0.09
C LEU A 31 3.08 8.98 0.37
N TRP A 32 4.04 9.65 1.01
CA TRP A 32 3.87 11.02 1.49
C TRP A 32 3.57 12.00 0.34
N ARG A 33 4.31 11.89 -0.77
CA ARG A 33 4.11 12.69 -1.99
C ARG A 33 2.74 12.47 -2.63
N ARG A 34 2.18 11.26 -2.47
CA ARG A 34 0.84 10.89 -2.96
C ARG A 34 -0.28 11.28 -1.98
N GLY A 35 0.04 12.01 -0.90
CA GLY A 35 -0.94 12.51 0.05
C GLY A 35 -1.31 11.55 1.19
N PHE A 36 -0.74 10.35 1.23
CA PHE A 36 -0.99 9.42 2.33
C PHE A 36 -0.29 9.88 3.61
N ARG A 37 -0.96 9.63 4.74
CA ARG A 37 -0.43 9.90 6.08
C ARG A 37 -0.47 8.61 6.88
N TYR A 38 0.61 8.36 7.59
CA TYR A 38 0.85 7.11 8.30
C TYR A 38 1.56 7.39 9.62
N ARG A 39 1.47 6.44 10.55
CA ARG A 39 2.33 6.37 11.72
C ARG A 39 3.42 5.33 11.47
N LEU A 40 4.57 5.53 12.10
CA LEU A 40 5.71 4.63 11.97
C LEU A 40 5.78 3.71 13.19
N ASN A 41 6.25 2.49 12.95
CA ASN A 41 6.72 1.54 13.96
C ASN A 41 5.79 1.46 15.18
N SER A 42 4.55 1.04 14.97
CA SER A 42 3.56 0.99 16.06
C SER A 42 3.84 -0.19 16.99
N PRO A 43 4.34 0.03 18.23
CA PRO A 43 4.69 -1.06 19.13
C PRO A 43 3.47 -1.86 19.62
N ARG A 44 2.28 -1.26 19.52
CA ARG A 44 1.02 -1.84 19.99
C ARG A 44 0.43 -2.88 19.04
N LEU A 45 0.96 -2.99 17.82
CA LEU A 45 0.48 -3.92 16.82
C LEU A 45 1.46 -5.09 16.69
N PRO A 46 0.95 -6.33 16.51
CA PRO A 46 1.78 -7.49 16.22
C PRO A 46 2.74 -7.23 15.06
N GLY A 47 4.00 -7.65 15.22
CA GLY A 47 5.02 -7.50 14.19
C GLY A 47 5.58 -6.10 13.95
N HIS A 48 5.12 -5.11 14.72
CA HIS A 48 5.61 -3.73 14.63
C HIS A 48 5.66 -3.21 13.19
N PRO A 49 4.50 -3.12 12.50
CA PRO A 49 4.47 -2.71 11.09
C PRO A 49 5.20 -1.40 10.85
N ASP A 50 5.96 -1.33 9.75
CA ASP A 50 6.79 -0.18 9.42
C ASP A 50 5.93 1.08 9.20
N LEU A 51 4.81 0.92 8.49
CA LEU A 51 3.84 1.99 8.28
C LEU A 51 2.43 1.52 8.65
N VAL A 52 1.73 2.34 9.43
CA VAL A 52 0.34 2.10 9.85
C VAL A 52 -0.56 3.22 9.36
N LEU A 53 -1.54 2.86 8.55
CA LEU A 53 -2.53 3.77 7.95
C LEU A 53 -3.91 3.54 8.59
N LYS A 54 -4.14 4.16 9.75
CA LYS A 54 -5.38 3.97 10.52
C LYS A 54 -6.66 4.26 9.71
N LYS A 55 -6.64 5.31 8.87
CA LYS A 55 -7.78 5.68 8.01
C LYS A 55 -8.20 4.54 7.06
N TYR A 56 -7.23 3.73 6.64
CA TYR A 56 -7.40 2.67 5.65
C TYR A 56 -7.44 1.29 6.32
N ARG A 57 -7.41 1.23 7.66
CA ARG A 57 -7.20 0.00 8.44
C ARG A 57 -6.08 -0.89 7.89
N ALA A 58 -5.01 -0.28 7.37
CA ALA A 58 -3.94 -0.98 6.66
C ALA A 58 -2.60 -0.87 7.39
N CYS A 59 -1.85 -1.97 7.39
CA CYS A 59 -0.48 -2.10 7.86
C CYS A 59 0.42 -2.47 6.68
N ILE A 60 1.55 -1.78 6.53
CA ILE A 60 2.53 -2.04 5.48
C ILE A 60 3.84 -2.50 6.11
N PHE A 61 4.33 -3.65 5.64
CA PHE A 61 5.64 -4.21 5.96
C PHE A 61 6.59 -4.03 4.79
N VAL A 62 7.77 -3.47 5.03
CA VAL A 62 8.82 -3.26 4.03
C VAL A 62 9.92 -4.28 4.25
N ASN A 63 9.77 -5.45 3.62
CA ASN A 63 10.62 -6.60 3.89
C ASN A 63 11.85 -6.62 2.97
N GLY A 64 13.03 -6.78 3.59
CA GLY A 64 14.25 -7.15 2.87
C GLY A 64 14.13 -8.55 2.29
N CYS A 65 14.42 -8.73 1.00
CA CYS A 65 14.25 -10.02 0.31
C CYS A 65 15.03 -11.15 0.98
N PHE A 66 16.24 -10.85 1.45
CA PHE A 66 17.10 -11.83 2.10
C PHE A 66 16.59 -12.26 3.48
N TRP A 67 16.28 -11.31 4.37
CA TRP A 67 15.99 -11.58 5.78
C TRP A 67 14.64 -12.26 6.05
N HIS A 68 13.69 -12.06 5.13
CA HIS A 68 12.35 -12.64 5.21
C HIS A 68 12.15 -13.76 4.17
N GLY A 69 13.19 -14.13 3.41
CA GLY A 69 13.15 -15.23 2.45
C GLY A 69 12.10 -15.04 1.37
N HIS A 70 12.23 -13.99 0.56
CA HIS A 70 11.30 -13.74 -0.55
C HIS A 70 11.32 -14.92 -1.52
N GLU A 71 10.19 -15.62 -1.65
CA GLU A 71 10.02 -16.81 -2.50
C GLU A 71 11.08 -17.90 -2.25
N VAL A 72 11.56 -18.02 -1.01
CA VAL A 72 12.43 -19.13 -0.61
C VAL A 72 11.54 -20.22 0.00
N SER A 73 11.56 -21.41 -0.58
CA SER A 73 10.93 -22.61 -0.02
C SER A 73 11.96 -23.62 0.46
N PHE A 74 11.56 -24.40 1.45
CA PHE A 74 12.31 -25.51 2.03
C PHE A 74 11.46 -26.75 1.78
N GLU A 75 11.65 -27.39 0.63
CA GLU A 75 10.88 -28.57 0.27
C GLU A 75 11.50 -29.79 0.95
N ALA A 76 10.66 -30.57 1.63
CA ALA A 76 11.04 -31.89 2.09
C ALA A 76 11.05 -32.80 0.85
N LEU A 77 12.15 -33.49 0.58
CA LEU A 77 12.16 -34.54 -0.43
C LEU A 77 11.24 -35.67 0.04
N ASP A 78 10.10 -35.83 -0.63
CA ASP A 78 9.05 -36.78 -0.26
C ASP A 78 9.41 -38.27 -0.53
N ASP A 79 10.62 -38.59 -1.00
CA ASP A 79 11.03 -39.96 -1.36
C ASP A 79 12.08 -40.60 -0.43
N ALA A 80 12.14 -40.20 0.84
CA ALA A 80 12.94 -40.91 1.84
C ALA A 80 12.20 -42.14 2.37
N VAL A 81 12.36 -43.26 1.65
CA VAL A 81 12.16 -44.61 2.18
C VAL A 81 12.79 -44.71 3.57
N SER A 82 12.02 -45.32 4.48
CA SER A 82 12.31 -45.64 5.87
C SER A 82 13.66 -46.33 6.10
N THR A 83 14.73 -45.54 6.17
CA THR A 83 15.98 -45.95 6.82
C THR A 83 16.35 -44.88 7.85
N GLU A 84 16.53 -45.34 9.08
CA GLU A 84 16.85 -44.56 10.28
C GLU A 84 18.25 -43.94 10.18
N GLU A 85 18.43 -42.96 9.30
CA GLU A 85 19.53 -41.99 9.32
C GLU A 85 19.17 -40.85 8.34
N SER A 86 17.96 -40.31 8.52
CA SER A 86 17.46 -39.13 7.80
C SER A 86 18.21 -37.87 8.28
N THR A 87 19.38 -37.62 7.70
CA THR A 87 19.83 -36.23 7.54
C THR A 87 19.05 -35.68 6.37
N ALA A 88 17.84 -35.20 6.64
CA ALA A 88 16.97 -34.56 5.65
C ALA A 88 17.74 -33.43 4.96
N LEU A 89 18.30 -33.71 3.79
CA LEU A 89 18.87 -32.72 2.89
C LEU A 89 17.69 -32.04 2.21
N GLU A 90 17.00 -31.17 2.93
CA GLU A 90 15.97 -30.30 2.37
C GLU A 90 16.54 -29.57 1.14
N GLU A 91 15.85 -29.71 0.01
CA GLU A 91 16.22 -28.95 -1.17
C GLU A 91 15.79 -27.50 -0.95
N ILE A 92 16.75 -26.57 -1.03
CA ILE A 92 16.45 -25.14 -0.89
C ILE A 92 16.22 -24.57 -2.27
N VAL A 93 14.97 -24.18 -2.53
CA VAL A 93 14.64 -23.42 -3.72
C VAL A 93 14.90 -21.94 -3.41
N ASN A 94 15.90 -21.38 -4.10
CA ASN A 94 16.24 -19.97 -3.98
C ASN A 94 15.45 -19.13 -5.00
N SER A 95 15.08 -17.91 -4.62
CA SER A 95 14.48 -16.94 -5.52
C SER A 95 15.54 -16.17 -6.32
N ALA A 96 15.12 -15.53 -7.43
CA ALA A 96 15.96 -14.64 -8.22
C ALA A 96 16.59 -13.50 -7.40
N CYS A 97 15.92 -13.06 -6.33
CA CYS A 97 16.36 -11.95 -5.50
C CYS A 97 16.94 -12.34 -4.14
N CYS A 98 16.85 -13.62 -3.75
CA CYS A 98 17.31 -14.11 -2.46
C CYS A 98 18.05 -15.44 -2.64
N LYS A 99 19.33 -15.46 -2.27
CA LYS A 99 20.17 -16.67 -2.31
C LYS A 99 20.74 -16.94 -0.93
N ILE A 100 20.49 -18.14 -0.41
CA ILE A 100 21.04 -18.58 0.88
C ILE A 100 22.55 -18.82 0.75
N PRO A 101 23.38 -18.28 1.67
CA PRO A 101 24.82 -18.49 1.63
C PRO A 101 25.17 -19.97 1.82
N HIS A 102 26.18 -20.44 1.10
CA HIS A 102 26.75 -21.78 1.31
C HIS A 102 27.45 -21.91 2.66
N THR A 103 28.00 -20.82 3.19
CA THR A 103 28.64 -20.78 4.51
C THR A 103 27.58 -20.73 5.61
N ASN A 104 27.63 -21.69 6.55
CA ASN A 104 26.70 -21.81 7.67
C ASN A 104 25.23 -21.94 7.22
N ARG A 105 24.99 -22.80 6.22
CA ARG A 105 23.68 -22.98 5.56
C ARG A 105 22.57 -23.34 6.54
N ALA A 106 22.80 -24.32 7.42
CA ALA A 106 21.79 -24.78 8.40
C ALA A 106 21.27 -23.63 9.27
N PHE A 107 22.18 -22.82 9.82
CA PHE A 107 21.79 -21.63 10.59
C PHE A 107 20.92 -20.65 9.79
N TRP A 108 21.30 -20.38 8.53
CA TRP A 108 20.54 -19.46 7.69
C TRP A 108 19.17 -20.03 7.33
N VAL A 109 19.06 -21.31 6.99
CA VAL A 109 17.78 -22.00 6.76
C VAL A 109 16.86 -21.84 7.97
N ASP A 110 17.34 -22.23 9.15
CA ASP A 110 16.54 -22.17 10.38
C ASP A 110 16.16 -20.73 10.76
N LYS A 111 17.05 -19.77 10.50
CA LYS A 111 16.78 -18.36 10.77
C LYS A 111 15.71 -17.82 9.82
N ILE A 112 15.82 -18.08 8.53
CA ILE A 112 14.86 -17.58 7.53
C ILE A 112 13.50 -18.26 7.72
N ARG A 113 13.48 -19.58 7.95
CA ARG A 113 12.26 -20.33 8.29
C ARG A 113 11.54 -19.74 9.50
N ARG A 114 12.25 -19.50 10.61
CA ARG A 114 11.65 -18.89 11.82
C ARG A 114 11.14 -17.48 11.56
N ASN A 115 11.84 -16.70 10.74
CA ASN A 115 11.37 -15.37 10.36
C ASN A 115 10.08 -15.44 9.53
N GLN A 116 10.02 -16.30 8.50
CA GLN A 116 8.81 -16.51 7.70
C GLN A 116 7.62 -16.97 8.56
N MET A 117 7.84 -17.96 9.44
CA MET A 117 6.80 -18.43 10.37
C MET A 117 6.29 -17.30 11.28
N ARG A 118 7.20 -16.46 11.78
CA ARG A 118 6.86 -15.29 12.59
C ARG A 118 6.05 -14.27 11.79
N ASP A 119 6.47 -13.97 10.57
CA ASP A 119 5.78 -13.01 9.70
C ASP A 119 4.35 -13.47 9.40
N ILE A 120 4.16 -14.76 9.10
CA ILE A 120 2.84 -15.39 8.88
C ILE A 120 1.96 -15.24 10.12
N GLU A 121 2.47 -15.61 11.30
CA GLU A 121 1.71 -15.51 12.54
C GLU A 121 1.31 -14.06 12.85
N GLN A 122 2.22 -13.10 12.64
CA GLN A 122 1.94 -11.68 12.85
C GLN A 122 0.89 -11.15 11.87
N GLN A 123 0.94 -11.56 10.61
CA GLN A 123 -0.09 -11.21 9.62
C GLN A 123 -1.46 -11.80 9.99
N HIS A 124 -1.51 -13.04 10.47
CA HIS A 124 -2.76 -13.63 10.96
C HIS A 124 -3.33 -12.88 12.16
N GLN A 125 -2.48 -12.48 13.12
CA GLN A 125 -2.93 -11.70 14.27
C GLN A 125 -3.48 -10.33 13.85
N LEU A 126 -2.82 -9.65 12.91
CA LEU A 126 -3.31 -8.38 12.36
C LEU A 126 -4.63 -8.54 11.61
N ALA A 127 -4.76 -9.60 10.80
CA ALA A 127 -5.99 -9.90 10.09
C ALA A 127 -7.16 -10.17 11.07
N ARG A 128 -6.92 -10.89 12.17
CA ARG A 128 -7.93 -11.10 13.24
C ARG A 128 -8.37 -9.80 13.90
N LEU A 129 -7.47 -8.82 14.00
CA LEU A 129 -7.79 -7.47 14.48
C LEU A 129 -8.48 -6.59 13.41
N GLY A 130 -8.72 -7.15 12.22
CA GLY A 130 -9.34 -6.47 11.09
C GLY A 130 -8.43 -5.43 10.43
N TRP A 131 -7.13 -5.73 10.36
CA TRP A 131 -6.17 -4.92 9.59
C TRP A 131 -5.82 -5.59 8.27
N HIS A 132 -5.79 -4.80 7.20
CA HIS A 132 -5.24 -5.22 5.92
C HIS A 132 -3.72 -5.24 5.99
N CYS A 133 -3.11 -6.39 5.73
CA CYS A 133 -1.65 -6.54 5.72
C CYS A 133 -1.13 -6.44 4.29
N ILE A 134 -0.17 -5.54 4.04
CA ILE A 134 0.45 -5.36 2.74
C ILE A 134 1.97 -5.50 2.91
N THR A 135 2.57 -6.45 2.19
CA THR A 135 4.02 -6.62 2.18
C THR A 135 4.62 -6.02 0.90
N VAL A 136 5.60 -5.14 1.07
CA VAL A 136 6.37 -4.54 -0.02
C VAL A 136 7.80 -5.03 0.07
N TRP A 137 8.21 -5.82 -0.91
CA TRP A 137 9.56 -6.38 -0.97
C TRP A 137 10.58 -5.38 -1.51
N GLU A 138 11.80 -5.44 -0.97
CA GLU A 138 12.94 -4.61 -1.39
C GLU A 138 13.18 -4.65 -2.91
N CYS A 139 13.08 -5.83 -3.54
CA CYS A 139 13.30 -5.99 -4.97
C CYS A 139 12.30 -5.17 -5.82
N SER A 140 11.09 -4.94 -5.32
CA SER A 140 10.03 -4.17 -5.98
C SER A 140 10.24 -2.65 -5.83
N LEU A 141 11.24 -2.22 -5.04
CA LEU A 141 11.60 -0.82 -4.81
C LEU A 141 12.88 -0.40 -5.56
N LYS A 142 13.41 -1.27 -6.42
CA LYS A 142 14.51 -0.93 -7.32
C LYS A 142 14.11 0.23 -8.26
N PRO A 143 15.05 1.09 -8.69
CA PRO A 143 14.74 2.29 -9.49
C PRO A 143 13.90 2.03 -10.73
N SER A 144 14.05 0.87 -11.37
CA SER A 144 13.31 0.47 -12.57
C SER A 144 11.84 0.16 -12.33
N VAL A 145 11.47 -0.35 -11.15
CA VAL A 145 10.11 -0.86 -10.86
C VAL A 145 9.38 -0.02 -9.81
N ARG A 146 10.12 0.74 -8.99
CA ARG A 146 9.60 1.45 -7.80
C ARG A 146 8.35 2.27 -8.07
N GLU A 147 8.27 2.98 -9.19
CA GLU A 147 7.16 3.89 -9.45
C GLU A 147 5.86 3.13 -9.71
N ARG A 148 5.95 2.03 -10.47
CA ARG A 148 4.83 1.10 -10.67
C ARG A 148 4.36 0.52 -9.35
N THR A 149 5.29 0.05 -8.51
CA THR A 149 4.98 -0.51 -7.18
C THR A 149 4.28 0.50 -6.29
N LEU A 150 4.79 1.74 -6.21
CA LEU A 150 4.21 2.81 -5.39
C LEU A 150 2.82 3.23 -5.89
N SER A 151 2.62 3.28 -7.20
CA SER A 151 1.31 3.58 -7.80
C SER A 151 0.30 2.44 -7.55
N SER A 152 0.73 1.18 -7.67
CA SER A 152 -0.10 0.02 -7.31
C SER A 152 -0.44 -0.03 -5.82
N LEU A 153 0.51 0.33 -4.95
CA LEU A 153 0.29 0.43 -3.51
C LEU A 153 -0.76 1.50 -3.18
N ALA A 154 -0.65 2.69 -3.80
CA ALA A 154 -1.62 3.77 -3.63
C ALA A 154 -3.01 3.37 -4.13
N TYR A 155 -3.09 2.71 -5.29
CA TYR A 155 -4.34 2.17 -5.80
C TYR A 155 -4.97 1.17 -4.81
N THR A 156 -4.18 0.25 -4.27
CA THR A 156 -4.65 -0.76 -3.32
C THR A 156 -5.20 -0.12 -2.05
N LEU A 157 -4.49 0.87 -1.49
CA LEU A 157 -4.97 1.61 -0.33
C LEU A 157 -6.30 2.32 -0.61
N ASN A 158 -6.41 3.01 -1.75
CA ASN A 158 -7.66 3.67 -2.13
C ASN A 158 -8.79 2.67 -2.33
N LYS A 159 -8.51 1.51 -2.91
CA LYS A 159 -9.50 0.44 -3.08
C LYS A 159 -9.99 -0.09 -1.74
N ILE A 160 -9.09 -0.40 -0.80
CA ILE A 160 -9.45 -0.80 0.57
C ILE A 160 -10.37 0.25 1.21
N TRP A 161 -10.03 1.53 1.08
CA TRP A 161 -10.86 2.60 1.64
C TRP A 161 -12.26 2.62 1.01
N LEU A 162 -12.35 2.49 -0.32
CA LEU A 162 -13.64 2.45 -1.02
C LEU A 162 -14.46 1.23 -0.62
N ASP A 163 -13.84 0.05 -0.52
CA ASP A 163 -14.53 -1.18 -0.13
C ASP A 163 -15.08 -1.09 1.31
N ASP A 164 -14.31 -0.50 2.23
CA ASP A 164 -14.70 -0.31 3.64
C ASP A 164 -15.79 0.76 3.83
N HIS A 165 -15.84 1.76 2.93
CA HIS A 165 -16.74 2.92 3.05
C HIS A 165 -17.87 2.90 2.00
N ALA A 166 -17.93 1.86 1.17
CA ALA A 166 -19.00 1.67 0.21
C ALA A 166 -20.31 1.49 0.99
N VAL A 167 -21.24 2.44 0.82
CA VAL A 167 -22.61 2.30 1.30
C VAL A 167 -23.20 1.10 0.58
N LYS A 168 -23.55 0.05 1.33
CA LYS A 168 -24.37 -1.05 0.81
C LYS A 168 -25.79 -0.51 0.59
N VAL A 169 -26.02 0.05 -0.58
CA VAL A 169 -27.38 0.38 -1.01
C VAL A 169 -28.06 -0.96 -1.33
N SER A 170 -28.77 -1.51 -0.34
CA SER A 170 -29.72 -2.58 -0.60
C SER A 170 -30.94 -1.93 -1.25
N TYR A 171 -31.03 -2.00 -2.58
CA TYR A 171 -32.31 -1.82 -3.23
C TYR A 171 -33.19 -3.01 -2.81
N PRO A 172 -34.38 -2.79 -2.24
CA PRO A 172 -35.36 -3.86 -2.11
C PRO A 172 -35.59 -4.47 -3.50
N SER A 173 -35.33 -5.77 -3.67
CA SER A 173 -35.40 -6.41 -5.01
C SER A 173 -36.84 -6.70 -5.46
N GLU A 174 -37.84 -6.20 -4.74
CA GLU A 174 -39.25 -6.45 -5.00
C GLU A 174 -40.01 -5.14 -4.86
N VAL A 175 -39.86 -4.28 -5.86
CA VAL A 175 -40.99 -3.47 -6.28
C VAL A 175 -41.73 -4.34 -7.29
N GLU A 176 -42.80 -4.99 -6.83
CA GLU A 176 -43.84 -5.48 -7.74
C GLU A 176 -44.21 -4.34 -8.70
N ASP A 177 -44.35 -4.66 -9.98
CA ASP A 177 -44.74 -3.74 -11.05
C ASP A 177 -46.00 -2.95 -10.65
N GLY A 178 -45.80 -1.79 -10.05
CA GLY A 178 -46.87 -1.08 -9.38
C GLY A 178 -46.39 0.25 -8.81
N ASP A 179 -46.10 1.18 -9.71
CA ASP A 179 -45.99 2.61 -9.43
C ASP A 179 -44.74 3.08 -8.65
N MET A 180 -43.56 2.90 -9.26
CA MET A 180 -42.39 3.71 -8.88
C MET A 180 -42.47 5.06 -9.61
N LEU A 181 -43.17 6.03 -9.00
CA LEU A 181 -43.07 7.44 -9.37
C LEU A 181 -41.67 7.97 -9.04
N LEU A 182 -40.70 7.69 -9.92
CA LEU A 182 -39.49 8.49 -9.99
C LEU A 182 -39.93 9.90 -10.42
N ALA A 183 -39.89 10.86 -9.50
CA ALA A 183 -39.95 12.27 -9.86
C ALA A 183 -38.70 12.59 -10.68
N ALA A 184 -38.79 12.40 -11.99
CA ALA A 184 -37.86 13.00 -12.93
C ALA A 184 -38.14 14.50 -12.86
N GLU A 185 -37.30 15.26 -12.14
CA GLU A 185 -37.25 16.69 -12.37
C GLU A 185 -36.97 16.89 -13.86
N GLU A 186 -37.80 17.73 -14.49
CA GLU A 186 -37.74 18.00 -15.92
C GLU A 186 -36.31 18.42 -16.27
N GLN A 187 -35.70 17.69 -17.20
CA GLN A 187 -34.29 17.78 -17.54
C GLN A 187 -34.02 19.17 -18.13
N ALA A 188 -33.66 20.13 -17.28
CA ALA A 188 -33.31 21.48 -17.73
C ALA A 188 -32.13 21.35 -18.70
N ALA A 189 -32.38 21.66 -19.97
CA ALA A 189 -31.37 21.60 -21.02
C ALA A 189 -30.14 22.39 -20.58
N TYR A 190 -28.99 21.72 -20.52
CA TYR A 190 -27.72 22.21 -19.95
C TYR A 190 -27.23 23.56 -20.55
N GLY A 191 -27.83 24.01 -21.66
CA GLY A 191 -27.63 25.33 -22.26
C GLY A 191 -28.32 26.48 -21.52
N ALA A 192 -29.53 26.28 -20.99
CA ALA A 192 -30.34 27.36 -20.40
C ALA A 192 -29.67 27.99 -19.16
N LEU A 193 -29.04 27.18 -18.31
CA LEU A 193 -28.28 27.65 -17.14
C LEU A 193 -27.05 28.50 -17.54
N ARG A 194 -26.49 28.25 -18.72
CA ARG A 194 -25.32 28.99 -19.23
C ARG A 194 -25.71 30.35 -19.79
N ASP A 195 -26.87 30.43 -20.42
CA ASP A 195 -27.41 31.66 -20.99
C ASP A 195 -27.94 32.60 -19.90
N MET A 196 -28.63 32.07 -18.88
CA MET A 196 -29.04 32.84 -17.70
C MET A 196 -27.83 33.42 -16.93
N LYS A 197 -26.70 32.71 -16.90
CA LYS A 197 -25.47 33.21 -16.27
C LYS A 197 -24.83 34.35 -17.06
N LYS A 198 -24.79 34.25 -18.40
CA LYS A 198 -24.31 35.34 -19.27
C LYS A 198 -25.16 36.60 -19.13
N GLU A 199 -26.47 36.44 -19.05
CA GLU A 199 -27.40 37.55 -18.91
C GLU A 199 -27.23 38.25 -17.55
N SER A 200 -27.08 37.48 -16.47
CA SER A 200 -26.75 38.00 -15.14
C SER A 200 -25.40 38.74 -15.10
N ASP A 201 -24.38 38.22 -15.79
CA ASP A 201 -23.06 38.85 -15.84
C ASP A 201 -23.06 40.13 -16.69
N ASN A 202 -23.87 40.20 -17.74
CA ASN A 202 -24.03 41.42 -18.56
C ASN A 202 -24.78 42.53 -17.80
N MET A 203 -25.86 42.19 -17.09
CA MET A 203 -26.59 43.15 -16.24
C MET A 203 -25.70 43.73 -15.13
N LYS A 204 -24.82 42.91 -14.53
CA LYS A 204 -23.86 43.39 -13.53
C LYS A 204 -22.81 44.34 -14.13
N LYS A 205 -22.43 44.13 -15.39
CA LYS A 205 -21.51 45.01 -16.10
C LYS A 205 -22.17 46.36 -16.40
N GLU A 206 -23.39 46.36 -16.91
CA GLU A 206 -24.16 47.58 -17.20
C GLU A 206 -24.45 48.38 -15.93
N ALA A 207 -24.83 47.73 -14.83
CA ALA A 207 -25.01 48.39 -13.53
C ALA A 207 -23.72 49.05 -13.01
N ARG A 208 -22.56 48.45 -13.28
CA ARG A 208 -21.25 48.99 -12.89
C ARG A 208 -20.83 50.16 -13.78
N GLU A 209 -21.26 50.19 -15.03
CA GLU A 209 -21.03 51.30 -15.96
C GLU A 209 -21.94 52.49 -15.64
N MET A 210 -23.24 52.25 -15.37
CA MET A 210 -24.16 53.31 -14.90
C MET A 210 -23.69 53.95 -13.58
N LYS A 211 -23.22 53.12 -12.63
CA LYS A 211 -22.71 53.65 -11.36
C LYS A 211 -21.48 54.54 -11.56
N LYS A 212 -20.59 54.20 -12.50
CA LYS A 212 -19.43 55.03 -12.84
C LYS A 212 -19.83 56.34 -13.51
N ALA A 213 -20.82 56.33 -14.40
CA ALA A 213 -21.32 57.53 -15.07
C ALA A 213 -21.94 58.52 -14.06
N TYR A 214 -22.75 58.00 -13.13
CA TYR A 214 -23.33 58.81 -12.05
C TYR A 214 -22.26 59.40 -11.11
N GLU A 215 -21.23 58.62 -10.77
CA GLU A 215 -20.11 59.09 -9.95
C GLU A 215 -19.21 60.12 -10.66
N SER A 216 -19.17 60.14 -12.00
CA SER A 216 -18.47 61.18 -12.77
C SER A 216 -19.28 62.47 -12.93
N GLU A 217 -20.59 62.37 -13.10
CA GLU A 217 -21.49 63.54 -13.20
C GLU A 217 -21.66 64.25 -11.85
N SER A 218 -21.51 63.54 -10.73
CA SER A 218 -21.59 64.13 -9.38
C SER A 218 -20.27 64.78 -8.91
N LYS A 219 -19.23 64.83 -9.75
CA LYS A 219 -17.91 65.43 -9.45
C LYS A 219 -17.57 66.66 -10.30
N GLU A 220 -18.46 67.08 -11.21
CA GLU A 220 -18.48 68.40 -11.84
C GLU A 220 -19.38 69.36 -11.03
#